data_AF-A0A9W8HCI5-F1
#
_entry.id   AF-A0A9W8HCI5-F1
#
_cell.length_a   1.000
_cell.length_b   1.000
_cell.length_c   1.000
_cell.angle_alpha   90.00
_cell.angle_beta   90.00
_cell.angle_gamma   90.00
#
_symmetry.space_group_name_H-M   'P 1'
#
loop_
_entity.id
_entity.type
_entity.pdbx_description
1 polymer ?
#
loop_
_entity_poly.entity_id
_entity_poly.type
_entity_poly.pdbx_seq_one_letter_code
_entity_poly.pdbx_strand_id
1 'polypeptide(L)'
;MSAAAATAAAVAPGGRRDGGAAPYYVAYTGGGTVRVDMRKSPQLVGQASSRGTRGCNQDRAEFAPLRIPGLAAARRGEGGAQIMYLGVYDGHGGDSCSEYLARLLHRYIETATAGDLQPTLDGMRQYGGDWAQYTPAALRSLEAAAQRGEAARALTVDERLTLAFVRADNDARSMRWSDGQGSTACVALLWDADGLPFWARDGRTNLVVASVGDCRAILCGADGSGGLAVPLNTPHHPGVCAERERLQRHGAFFSRDSFGEERAMARVAVTRAFGDWQVKRFGVFAEPEIHHRVLHGDEAAFLAIVSDGVTSVLTDQEIVDVVKGCATPQAAAKRLVDAAERLGSDDNMTAQVLRLPGWDRPLEDLTAEHRRRRLDSVERVQRLRGSMLVGPHGGSQSREEATAAAAAASGARLATPERLLRRIFTTHQRPQRRAERPPADRASRGPRLTVAQIQQRVRASGYRLTLVAEPGDLELGSDEDSGSVMSVPEVMRMTLSVLGIGGPSAASDRDRALTREQEDTPLSLQETDKAWRLIGLHVIEA
;
A
#
# COMPACT_ATOMS: atom_id res chain seq x y z
N MET A 1 -14.14 25.86 44.97
CA MET A 1 -14.93 24.79 44.32
C MET A 1 -15.13 25.21 42.86
N SER A 2 -14.13 25.08 41.98
CA SER A 2 -13.70 23.88 41.24
C SER A 2 -14.77 23.27 40.33
N ALA A 3 -14.67 23.56 39.03
CA ALA A 3 -14.62 22.55 37.97
C ALA A 3 -14.08 23.21 36.69
N ALA A 4 -13.07 22.59 36.10
CA ALA A 4 -12.20 23.13 35.07
C ALA A 4 -12.86 23.12 33.67
N ALA A 5 -12.83 24.26 32.99
CA ALA A 5 -13.03 24.35 31.55
C ALA A 5 -11.67 24.09 30.87
N ALA A 6 -11.54 22.90 30.29
CA ALA A 6 -10.38 22.51 29.50
C ALA A 6 -10.21 23.46 28.30
N THR A 7 -9.03 24.05 28.23
CA THR A 7 -8.66 25.09 27.27
C THR A 7 -8.43 24.45 25.89
N ALA A 8 -9.42 24.60 25.00
CA ALA A 8 -9.18 24.51 23.57
C ALA A 8 -8.26 25.69 23.18
N ALA A 9 -6.97 25.41 23.00
CA ALA A 9 -6.02 26.38 22.48
C ALA A 9 -6.35 26.63 20.99
N ALA A 10 -7.19 27.62 20.76
CA ALA A 10 -7.42 28.22 19.46
C ALA A 10 -6.09 28.73 18.89
N VAL A 11 -5.65 28.13 17.79
CA VAL A 11 -4.61 28.71 16.93
C VAL A 11 -5.23 29.89 16.20
N ALA A 12 -5.22 31.06 16.84
CA ALA A 12 -5.54 32.35 16.22
C ALA A 12 -4.25 32.97 15.62
N PRO A 13 -4.33 33.71 14.49
CA PRO A 13 -3.18 34.28 13.81
C PRO A 13 -2.74 35.55 14.55
N GLY A 14 -1.78 35.41 15.46
CA GLY A 14 -1.31 36.53 16.28
C GLY A 14 0.13 36.33 16.75
N GLY A 15 1.08 36.79 15.94
CA GLY A 15 2.30 37.48 16.40
C GLY A 15 3.26 36.79 17.37
N ARG A 16 3.21 35.48 17.56
CA ARG A 16 4.32 34.72 18.16
C ARG A 16 5.23 34.23 17.04
N ARG A 17 6.50 34.63 17.07
CA ARG A 17 7.53 34.18 16.13
C ARG A 17 7.45 32.66 15.98
N ASP A 18 7.17 32.23 14.76
CA ASP A 18 7.00 30.84 14.36
C ASP A 18 8.16 29.98 14.89
N GLY A 19 7.86 29.14 15.89
CA GLY A 19 8.67 27.95 16.20
C GLY A 19 8.46 26.85 15.17
N GLY A 20 8.30 27.23 13.89
CA GLY A 20 8.07 26.31 12.79
C GLY A 20 9.28 25.43 12.54
N ALA A 21 9.04 24.24 11.99
CA ALA A 21 10.06 23.36 11.42
C ALA A 21 11.14 24.20 10.75
N ALA A 22 12.39 23.97 11.12
CA ALA A 22 13.49 24.77 10.59
C ALA A 22 13.43 24.71 9.05
N PRO A 23 13.44 25.82 8.31
CA PRO A 23 13.32 25.78 6.85
C PRO A 23 14.50 25.07 6.16
N TYR A 24 15.50 24.65 6.93
CA TYR A 24 16.74 24.09 6.45
C TYR A 24 17.10 22.81 7.23
N TYR A 25 17.55 21.80 6.49
CA TYR A 25 18.29 20.67 7.02
C TYR A 25 19.74 21.09 7.30
N VAL A 26 20.26 20.80 8.48
CA VAL A 26 21.57 21.19 8.98
C VAL A 26 22.44 19.95 8.94
N ALA A 27 23.34 19.90 7.98
CA ALA A 27 24.29 18.82 7.78
C ALA A 27 25.65 19.22 8.33
N TYR A 28 26.27 18.34 9.11
CA TYR A 28 27.62 18.54 9.61
C TYR A 28 28.59 17.75 8.74
N THR A 29 29.46 18.46 8.04
CA THR A 29 30.47 17.88 7.15
C THR A 29 31.86 18.06 7.75
N GLY A 30 32.86 17.34 7.25
CA GLY A 30 34.26 17.54 7.67
C GLY A 30 34.78 18.97 7.43
N GLY A 31 34.12 19.75 6.56
CA GLY A 31 34.41 21.15 6.28
C GLY A 31 33.56 22.16 7.07
N GLY A 32 32.72 21.71 8.01
CA GLY A 32 31.85 22.55 8.84
C GLY A 32 30.35 22.30 8.65
N THR A 33 29.54 23.22 9.16
CA THR A 33 28.07 23.13 9.20
C THR A 33 27.45 23.73 7.94
N VAL A 34 26.64 22.94 7.22
CA VAL A 34 25.92 23.35 6.01
C VAL A 34 24.42 23.40 6.31
N ARG A 35 23.76 24.46 5.84
CA ARG A 35 22.30 24.60 5.86
C ARG A 35 21.76 24.35 4.45
N VAL A 36 20.96 23.30 4.31
CA VAL A 36 20.38 22.85 3.04
C VAL A 36 18.89 23.15 3.05
N ASP A 37 18.44 23.97 2.10
CA ASP A 37 17.01 24.17 1.84
C ASP A 37 16.50 22.97 1.06
N MET A 38 15.78 22.06 1.73
CA MET A 38 15.30 20.83 1.10
C MET A 38 14.35 21.12 -0.06
N ARG A 39 13.56 22.20 0.03
CA ARG A 39 12.59 22.58 -1.02
C ARG A 39 13.28 23.11 -2.28
N LYS A 40 14.51 23.62 -2.16
CA LYS A 40 15.34 24.06 -3.29
C LYS A 40 16.39 23.04 -3.70
N SER A 41 16.31 21.81 -3.18
CA SER A 41 17.29 20.74 -3.41
C SER A 41 16.66 19.58 -4.19
N PRO A 42 16.35 19.75 -5.50
CA PRO A 42 15.74 18.71 -6.33
C PRO A 42 16.64 17.48 -6.52
N GLN A 43 17.91 17.60 -6.11
CA GLN A 43 18.93 16.55 -6.10
C GLN A 43 18.84 15.64 -4.87
N LEU A 44 18.09 16.03 -3.82
CA LEU A 44 17.96 15.27 -2.59
C LEU A 44 16.54 14.75 -2.38
N VAL A 45 15.54 15.57 -2.68
CA VAL A 45 14.13 15.20 -2.57
C VAL A 45 13.37 15.66 -3.79
N GLY A 46 12.45 14.82 -4.25
CA GLY A 46 11.56 15.08 -5.35
C GLY A 46 10.12 14.81 -4.97
N GLN A 47 9.21 15.63 -5.45
CA GLN A 47 7.78 15.47 -5.24
C GLN A 47 7.01 15.82 -6.51
N ALA A 48 6.03 14.99 -6.86
CA ALA A 48 5.10 15.27 -7.94
C ALA A 48 3.70 14.79 -7.56
N SER A 49 2.68 15.50 -8.02
CA SER A 49 1.29 15.09 -7.87
C SER A 49 0.50 15.49 -9.11
N SER A 50 -0.43 14.64 -9.54
CA SER A 50 -1.37 14.88 -10.63
C SER A 50 -2.77 14.50 -10.19
N ARG A 51 -3.77 15.30 -10.58
CA ARG A 51 -5.17 14.94 -10.39
C ARG A 51 -5.62 13.79 -11.32
N GLY A 52 -4.82 13.47 -12.33
CA GLY A 52 -5.20 12.56 -13.41
C GLY A 52 -6.51 12.96 -14.07
N THR A 53 -7.41 11.99 -14.21
CA THR A 53 -8.74 12.19 -14.78
C THR A 53 -9.79 12.66 -13.76
N ARG A 54 -9.45 12.73 -12.46
CA ARG A 54 -10.40 13.14 -11.41
C ARG A 54 -10.73 14.63 -11.51
N GLY A 55 -11.92 14.99 -11.00
CA GLY A 55 -12.42 16.37 -10.97
C GLY A 55 -11.67 17.27 -9.98
N CYS A 56 -11.02 16.70 -8.98
CA CYS A 56 -10.17 17.40 -8.01
C CYS A 56 -8.96 16.54 -7.63
N ASN A 57 -7.95 17.17 -7.02
CA ASN A 57 -6.82 16.48 -6.42
C ASN A 57 -6.96 16.51 -4.90
N GLN A 58 -7.22 15.35 -4.31
CA GLN A 58 -7.38 15.14 -2.88
C GLN A 58 -6.08 14.66 -2.23
N ASP A 59 -5.10 14.20 -3.02
CA ASP A 59 -3.78 13.85 -2.51
C ASP A 59 -3.03 15.07 -2.00
N ARG A 60 -2.21 14.85 -0.98
CA ARG A 60 -1.19 15.78 -0.50
C ARG A 60 0.11 15.05 -0.24
N ALA A 61 1.19 15.83 -0.24
CA ALA A 61 2.49 15.36 0.15
C ALA A 61 3.27 16.52 0.78
N GLU A 62 3.99 16.24 1.85
CA GLU A 62 4.85 17.20 2.54
C GLU A 62 6.16 16.54 2.94
N PHE A 63 7.23 17.32 2.99
CA PHE A 63 8.50 16.92 3.58
C PHE A 63 9.09 18.08 4.37
N ALA A 64 9.74 17.78 5.50
CA ALA A 64 10.30 18.81 6.38
C ALA A 64 11.44 18.23 7.23
N PRO A 65 12.43 19.03 7.65
CA PRO A 65 13.33 18.64 8.71
C PRO A 65 12.67 18.89 10.07
N LEU A 66 12.67 17.88 10.94
CA LEU A 66 12.14 17.94 12.30
C LEU A 66 13.27 17.94 13.33
N ARG A 67 12.99 18.46 14.52
CA ARG A 67 13.87 18.43 15.69
C ARG A 67 13.17 17.73 16.84
N ILE A 68 13.45 16.43 16.98
CA ILE A 68 12.95 15.64 18.11
C ILE A 68 14.10 15.41 19.10
N PRO A 69 14.02 16.00 20.31
CA PRO A 69 15.04 15.78 21.34
C PRO A 69 15.21 14.29 21.67
N GLY A 70 16.46 13.83 21.76
CA GLY A 70 16.81 12.49 22.20
C GLY A 70 16.69 11.39 21.14
N LEU A 71 16.16 11.67 19.94
CA LEU A 71 16.02 10.66 18.89
C LEU A 71 17.25 10.54 17.99
N ALA A 72 17.92 11.65 17.71
CA ALA A 72 19.14 11.67 16.93
C ALA A 72 20.32 12.22 17.76
N ALA A 73 21.51 11.66 17.56
CA ALA A 73 22.71 12.05 18.28
C ALA A 73 23.07 13.50 17.94
N ALA A 74 22.78 14.43 18.86
CA ALA A 74 23.30 15.79 18.74
C ALA A 74 24.82 15.76 18.93
N ARG A 75 25.59 16.26 17.95
CA ARG A 75 27.00 16.57 18.21
C ARG A 75 27.08 17.61 19.34
N ARG A 76 28.01 17.41 20.27
CA ARG A 76 28.15 18.24 21.49
C ARG A 76 28.19 19.73 21.12
N GLY A 77 27.29 20.51 21.74
CA GLY A 77 27.34 21.97 21.74
C GLY A 77 26.26 22.70 20.93
N GLU A 78 25.54 22.05 20.00
CA GLU A 78 24.74 22.80 19.03
C GLU A 78 23.42 22.11 18.59
N GLY A 79 22.29 22.82 18.76
CA GLY A 79 21.10 22.80 17.87
C GLY A 79 20.24 21.53 17.70
N GLY A 80 20.66 20.38 18.19
CA GLY A 80 19.96 19.10 18.02
C GLY A 80 20.17 18.48 16.62
N ALA A 81 20.22 17.15 16.54
CA ALA A 81 20.24 16.44 15.26
C ALA A 81 18.86 16.47 14.61
N GLN A 82 18.84 16.59 13.27
CA GLN A 82 17.61 16.76 12.50
C GLN A 82 17.18 15.46 11.83
N ILE A 83 15.87 15.25 11.88
CA ILE A 83 15.19 14.10 11.27
C ILE A 83 14.57 14.58 9.98
N MET A 84 14.83 13.88 8.89
CA MET A 84 14.12 14.12 7.64
C MET A 84 12.76 13.44 7.71
N TYR A 85 11.69 14.23 7.57
CA TYR A 85 10.31 13.78 7.49
C TYR A 85 9.82 13.81 6.05
N LEU A 86 9.15 12.75 5.63
CA LEU A 86 8.37 12.68 4.39
C LEU A 86 6.97 12.14 4.73
N GLY A 87 5.93 12.67 4.10
CA GLY A 87 4.56 12.19 4.27
C GLY A 87 3.76 12.31 2.98
N VAL A 88 3.15 11.21 2.53
CA VAL A 88 2.15 11.19 1.46
C VAL A 88 0.79 10.86 2.07
N TYR A 89 -0.24 11.57 1.62
CA TYR A 89 -1.59 11.50 2.14
C TYR A 89 -2.57 11.39 0.98
N ASP A 90 -3.28 10.28 0.89
CA ASP A 90 -4.36 10.09 -0.07
C ASP A 90 -5.66 10.51 0.60
N GLY A 91 -6.36 11.49 0.02
CA GLY A 91 -7.58 12.04 0.61
C GLY A 91 -8.82 11.47 -0.08
N HIS A 92 -9.88 11.17 0.69
CA HIS A 92 -11.15 10.71 0.13
C HIS A 92 -12.35 11.40 0.76
N GLY A 93 -13.46 11.48 0.01
CA GLY A 93 -14.67 12.21 0.42
C GLY A 93 -14.52 13.73 0.45
N GLY A 94 -13.32 14.24 0.20
CA GLY A 94 -12.90 15.65 0.26
C GLY A 94 -11.39 15.74 0.49
N ASP A 95 -10.81 16.93 0.37
CA ASP A 95 -9.37 17.15 0.56
C ASP A 95 -9.02 17.79 1.93
N SER A 96 -10.02 18.03 2.78
CA SER A 96 -9.78 18.75 4.04
C SER A 96 -8.95 17.92 5.02
N CYS A 97 -9.12 16.59 5.01
CA CYS A 97 -8.36 15.70 5.88
C CYS A 97 -6.89 15.60 5.45
N SER A 98 -6.62 15.31 4.18
CA SER A 98 -5.26 15.25 3.64
C SER A 98 -4.53 16.60 3.74
N GLU A 99 -5.22 17.71 3.51
CA GLU A 99 -4.68 19.07 3.70
C GLU A 99 -4.31 19.34 5.16
N TYR A 100 -5.16 18.95 6.11
CA TYR A 100 -4.87 19.06 7.54
C TYR A 100 -3.63 18.27 7.93
N LEU A 101 -3.54 17.01 7.48
CA LEU A 101 -2.40 16.15 7.80
C LEU A 101 -1.10 16.68 7.21
N ALA A 102 -1.11 17.08 5.93
CA ALA A 102 0.06 17.67 5.29
C ALA A 102 0.58 18.90 6.05
N ARG A 103 -0.33 19.74 6.55
CA ARG A 103 0.03 20.95 7.31
C ARG A 103 0.50 20.68 8.73
N LEU A 104 0.00 19.65 9.40
CA LEU A 104 0.11 19.55 10.86
C LEU A 104 0.68 18.23 11.39
N LEU A 105 0.60 17.10 10.68
CA LEU A 105 1.01 15.80 11.25
C LEU A 105 2.48 15.79 11.67
N HIS A 106 3.36 16.37 10.86
CA HIS A 106 4.78 16.52 11.19
C HIS A 106 5.01 17.33 12.49
N ARG A 107 4.14 18.30 12.80
CA ARG A 107 4.20 19.08 14.05
C ARG A 107 3.69 18.28 15.25
N TYR A 108 2.64 17.48 15.06
CA TYR A 108 2.18 16.56 16.10
C TYR A 108 3.30 15.59 16.49
N ILE A 109 4.02 15.05 15.50
CA ILE A 109 5.16 14.16 15.72
C ILE A 109 6.31 14.89 16.44
N GLU A 110 6.68 16.08 15.97
CA GLU A 110 7.78 16.87 16.54
C GLU A 110 7.51 17.30 18.00
N THR A 111 6.26 17.70 18.30
CA THR A 111 5.90 18.28 19.61
C THR A 111 5.28 17.30 20.59
N ALA A 112 5.03 16.04 20.22
CA ALA A 112 4.43 15.05 21.10
C ALA A 112 5.26 14.85 22.39
N THR A 113 4.54 14.77 23.51
CA THR A 113 5.07 14.52 24.85
C THR A 113 4.22 13.49 25.58
N ALA A 114 4.76 12.88 26.63
CA ALA A 114 4.00 11.94 27.45
C ALA A 114 2.75 12.57 28.11
N GLY A 115 2.74 13.90 28.32
CA GLY A 115 1.57 14.61 28.84
C GLY A 115 0.37 14.58 27.90
N ASP A 116 0.59 14.30 26.62
CA ASP A 116 -0.49 14.20 25.63
C ASP A 116 -1.19 12.84 25.67
N LEU A 117 -0.66 11.85 26.41
CA LEU A 117 -1.20 10.49 26.43
C LEU A 117 -2.65 10.44 26.92
N GLN A 118 -2.92 10.95 28.13
CA GLN A 118 -4.24 10.78 28.74
C GLN A 118 -5.34 11.49 27.95
N PRO A 119 -5.19 12.75 27.51
CA PRO A 119 -6.17 13.40 26.65
C PRO A 119 -6.40 12.65 25.33
N THR A 120 -5.35 12.03 24.78
CA THR A 120 -5.44 11.26 23.53
C THR A 120 -6.22 9.96 23.72
N LEU A 121 -5.95 9.21 24.79
CA LEU A 121 -6.70 8.00 25.11
C LEU A 121 -8.16 8.32 25.45
N ASP A 122 -8.42 9.39 26.19
CA ASP A 122 -9.77 9.83 26.52
C ASP A 122 -10.55 10.22 25.25
N GLY A 123 -9.92 10.91 24.30
CA GLY A 123 -10.50 11.24 23.00
C GLY A 123 -10.86 9.99 22.18
N MET A 124 -9.94 9.01 22.14
CA MET A 124 -10.16 7.75 21.43
C MET A 124 -11.28 6.91 22.06
N ARG A 125 -11.34 6.85 23.39
CA ARG A 125 -12.39 6.10 24.12
C ARG A 125 -13.79 6.64 23.86
N GLN A 126 -13.94 7.89 23.42
CA GLN A 126 -15.23 8.47 23.02
C GLN A 126 -15.84 7.84 21.75
N TYR A 127 -15.07 7.09 20.96
CA TYR A 127 -15.64 6.35 19.82
C TYR A 127 -16.59 5.21 20.26
N GLY A 128 -16.50 4.78 21.52
CA GLY A 128 -17.36 3.76 22.12
C GLY A 128 -17.08 2.34 21.63
N GLY A 129 -17.93 1.38 22.00
CA GLY A 129 -17.71 -0.04 21.67
C GLY A 129 -16.45 -0.60 22.33
N ASP A 130 -15.72 -1.47 21.62
CA ASP A 130 -14.48 -2.09 22.11
C ASP A 130 -13.38 -1.06 22.44
N TRP A 131 -13.49 0.15 21.89
CA TRP A 131 -12.51 1.23 22.07
C TRP A 131 -12.53 1.84 23.46
N ALA A 132 -13.62 1.67 24.23
CA ALA A 132 -13.72 2.19 25.59
C ALA A 132 -12.61 1.64 26.52
N GLN A 133 -12.07 0.47 26.20
CA GLN A 133 -11.01 -0.21 26.97
C GLN A 133 -9.74 -0.46 26.16
N TYR A 134 -9.70 0.00 24.90
CA TYR A 134 -8.56 -0.22 24.03
C TYR A 134 -7.44 0.77 24.34
N THR A 135 -6.20 0.27 24.32
CA THR A 135 -4.99 1.09 24.28
C THR A 135 -4.08 0.50 23.17
N PRO A 136 -3.64 1.33 22.20
CA PRO A 136 -2.68 0.95 21.16
C PRO A 136 -1.46 0.26 21.76
N ALA A 137 -0.94 -0.78 21.10
CA ALA A 137 0.12 -1.61 21.67
C ALA A 137 1.36 -0.77 22.05
N ALA A 138 1.77 0.14 21.17
CA ALA A 138 2.89 1.06 21.39
C ALA A 138 2.71 1.99 22.59
N LEU A 139 1.47 2.30 23.01
CA LEU A 139 1.19 3.22 24.10
C LEU A 139 1.01 2.54 25.46
N ARG A 140 0.93 1.20 25.52
CA ARG A 140 0.68 0.47 26.78
C ARG A 140 1.80 0.66 27.80
N SER A 141 3.05 0.66 27.35
CA SER A 141 4.23 0.96 28.18
C SER A 141 4.17 2.37 28.77
N LEU A 142 3.74 3.35 27.96
CA LEU A 142 3.60 4.73 28.37
C LEU A 142 2.45 4.92 29.35
N GLU A 143 1.30 4.27 29.13
CA GLU A 143 0.15 4.30 30.04
C GLU A 143 0.51 3.69 31.40
N ALA A 144 1.17 2.53 31.41
CA ALA A 144 1.65 1.92 32.65
C ALA A 144 2.67 2.80 33.38
N ALA A 145 3.59 3.45 32.67
CA ALA A 145 4.55 4.39 33.26
C ALA A 145 3.85 5.62 33.83
N ALA A 146 2.85 6.17 33.13
CA ALA A 146 2.08 7.31 33.61
C ALA A 146 1.30 6.99 34.89
N GLN A 147 0.72 5.80 34.99
CA GLN A 147 0.04 5.32 36.20
C GLN A 147 0.97 5.18 37.41
N ARG A 148 2.27 4.93 37.18
CA ARG A 148 3.31 4.91 38.24
C ARG A 148 3.90 6.29 38.57
N GLY A 149 3.50 7.35 37.86
CA GLY A 149 4.08 8.69 38.01
C GLY A 149 5.40 8.88 37.26
N GLU A 150 5.76 7.99 36.34
CA GLU A 150 7.00 8.00 35.56
C GLU A 150 6.81 8.59 34.14
N ALA A 151 5.75 9.37 33.92
CA ALA A 151 5.43 9.93 32.60
C ALA A 151 6.48 10.95 32.11
N ALA A 152 7.28 11.54 32.99
CA ALA A 152 8.27 12.56 32.64
C ALA A 152 9.54 11.97 31.98
N ARG A 153 9.37 11.15 30.93
CA ARG A 153 10.45 10.57 30.13
C ARG A 153 10.34 10.92 28.66
N ALA A 154 11.44 10.75 27.94
CA ALA A 154 11.42 10.80 26.49
C ALA A 154 10.54 9.66 25.93
N LEU A 155 9.75 10.00 24.91
CA LEU A 155 8.97 9.03 24.16
C LEU A 155 9.90 8.21 23.27
N THR A 156 9.63 6.91 23.16
CA THR A 156 10.17 6.10 22.06
C THR A 156 9.60 6.60 20.72
N VAL A 157 10.21 6.18 19.61
CA VAL A 157 9.73 6.54 18.26
C VAL A 157 8.30 6.05 18.05
N ASP A 158 8.02 4.81 18.45
CA ASP A 158 6.72 4.16 18.29
C ASP A 158 5.66 4.86 19.13
N GLU A 159 5.96 5.13 20.40
CA GLU A 159 5.07 5.90 21.28
C GLU A 159 4.78 7.27 20.69
N ARG A 160 5.80 7.97 20.19
CA ARG A 160 5.66 9.30 19.59
C ARG A 160 4.80 9.27 18.34
N LEU A 161 5.05 8.34 17.41
CA LEU A 161 4.32 8.22 16.16
C LEU A 161 2.88 7.82 16.40
N THR A 162 2.64 6.78 17.20
CA THR A 162 1.28 6.33 17.54
C THR A 162 0.51 7.42 18.29
N LEU A 163 1.14 8.09 19.26
CA LEU A 163 0.50 9.19 20.00
C LEU A 163 0.17 10.37 19.09
N ALA A 164 1.08 10.76 18.21
CA ALA A 164 0.87 11.86 17.28
C ALA A 164 -0.24 11.58 16.27
N PHE A 165 -0.30 10.37 15.72
CA PHE A 165 -1.34 9.97 14.76
C PHE A 165 -2.72 9.96 15.44
N VAL A 166 -2.87 9.27 16.57
CA VAL A 166 -4.16 9.19 17.28
C VAL A 166 -4.60 10.57 17.78
N ARG A 167 -3.67 11.39 18.27
CA ARG A 167 -3.97 12.76 18.69
C ARG A 167 -4.43 13.64 17.53
N ALA A 168 -3.73 13.59 16.39
CA ALA A 168 -4.12 14.37 15.20
C ALA A 168 -5.51 13.95 14.70
N ASP A 169 -5.84 12.67 14.75
CA ASP A 169 -7.17 12.16 14.39
C ASP A 169 -8.27 12.63 15.37
N ASN A 170 -7.99 12.63 16.68
CA ASN A 170 -8.89 13.17 17.69
C ASN A 170 -9.14 14.68 17.48
N ASP A 171 -8.09 15.45 17.22
CA ASP A 171 -8.18 16.89 17.00
C ASP A 171 -8.89 17.22 15.67
N ALA A 172 -8.69 16.40 14.63
CA ALA A 172 -9.39 16.52 13.35
C ALA A 172 -10.92 16.47 13.50
N ARG A 173 -11.46 15.76 14.51
CA ARG A 173 -12.90 15.77 14.82
C ARG A 173 -13.45 17.17 15.12
N SER A 174 -12.62 18.04 15.68
CA SER A 174 -13.02 19.42 16.00
C SER A 174 -13.06 20.32 14.76
N MET A 175 -12.49 19.89 13.64
CA MET A 175 -12.40 20.67 12.40
C MET A 175 -13.70 20.69 11.59
N ARG A 176 -14.69 19.85 11.96
CA ARG A 176 -16.05 19.83 11.38
C ARG A 176 -16.07 19.76 9.84
N TRP A 177 -15.24 18.90 9.26
CA TRP A 177 -15.33 18.57 7.84
C TRP A 177 -16.63 17.85 7.51
N SER A 178 -16.96 17.76 6.22
CA SER A 178 -18.14 17.02 5.77
C SER A 178 -18.05 15.54 6.16
N ASP A 179 -19.21 14.93 6.44
CA ASP A 179 -19.30 13.51 6.74
C ASP A 179 -18.65 12.65 5.65
N GLY A 180 -17.84 11.67 6.05
CA GLY A 180 -17.19 10.73 5.15
C GLY A 180 -15.91 11.25 4.49
N GLN A 181 -15.41 12.43 4.89
CA GLN A 181 -14.03 12.79 4.58
C GLN A 181 -13.07 11.89 5.35
N GLY A 182 -11.91 11.61 4.78
CA GLY A 182 -10.85 10.84 5.43
C GLY A 182 -9.56 10.95 4.63
N SER A 183 -8.49 10.40 5.19
CA SER A 183 -7.22 10.34 4.49
C SER A 183 -6.35 9.21 5.00
N THR A 184 -5.59 8.61 4.09
CA THR A 184 -4.47 7.75 4.41
C THR A 184 -3.25 8.60 4.79
N ALA A 185 -2.24 7.97 5.40
CA ALA A 185 -0.95 8.60 5.61
C ALA A 185 0.15 7.54 5.56
N CYS A 186 1.16 7.77 4.74
CA CYS A 186 2.41 7.03 4.79
C CYS A 186 3.55 8.01 5.05
N VAL A 187 4.17 7.87 6.22
CA VAL A 187 5.18 8.78 6.75
C VAL A 187 6.51 8.04 6.92
N ALA A 188 7.61 8.68 6.52
CA ALA A 188 8.96 8.21 6.81
C ALA A 188 9.74 9.22 7.64
N LEU A 189 10.44 8.73 8.66
CA LEU A 189 11.43 9.47 9.46
C LEU A 189 12.81 8.89 9.18
N LEU A 190 13.77 9.75 8.81
CA LEU A 190 15.16 9.36 8.60
C LEU A 190 16.10 10.21 9.43
N TRP A 191 17.00 9.56 10.17
CA TRP A 191 18.08 10.25 10.86
C TRP A 191 19.30 9.37 10.98
N ASP A 192 20.47 10.00 10.96
CA ASP A 192 21.72 9.28 11.15
C ASP A 192 21.99 9.01 12.63
N ALA A 193 22.51 7.82 12.93
CA ALA A 193 22.90 7.40 14.26
C ALA A 193 24.21 8.09 14.73
N ASP A 194 25.07 8.46 13.79
CA ASP A 194 26.45 8.92 14.01
C ASP A 194 26.61 10.46 13.86
N GLY A 195 25.50 11.19 13.64
CA GLY A 195 25.45 12.65 13.51
C GLY A 195 25.91 13.18 12.15
N LEU A 196 26.02 12.31 11.13
CA LEU A 196 26.23 12.65 9.73
C LEU A 196 24.90 13.01 9.05
N PRO A 197 24.90 13.68 7.89
CA PRO A 197 23.67 13.80 7.12
C PRO A 197 23.20 12.43 6.62
N PHE A 198 21.88 12.25 6.47
CA PHE A 198 21.29 10.96 6.03
C PHE A 198 21.75 10.50 4.63
N TRP A 199 22.35 11.40 3.83
CA TRP A 199 22.92 11.09 2.52
C TRP A 199 24.44 10.82 2.57
N ALA A 200 25.05 10.74 3.75
CA ALA A 200 26.45 10.37 3.90
C ALA A 200 26.65 8.86 3.65
N ARG A 201 27.75 8.51 2.97
CA ARG A 201 28.11 7.12 2.66
C ARG A 201 28.66 6.33 3.84
N ASP A 202 29.21 7.00 4.85
CA ASP A 202 29.90 6.35 5.96
C ASP A 202 29.02 6.26 7.23
N GLY A 203 27.75 6.64 7.12
CA GLY A 203 26.81 6.70 8.24
C GLY A 203 25.90 5.49 8.37
N ARG A 204 25.18 5.44 9.50
CA ARG A 204 24.09 4.49 9.76
C ARG A 204 22.79 5.28 9.87
N THR A 205 21.94 5.17 8.85
CA THR A 205 20.68 5.89 8.81
C THR A 205 19.56 5.03 9.36
N ASN A 206 18.96 5.45 10.47
CA ASN A 206 17.70 4.89 10.93
C ASN A 206 16.58 5.39 10.02
N LEU A 207 15.77 4.46 9.52
CA LEU A 207 14.58 4.70 8.73
C LEU A 207 13.40 4.08 9.46
N VAL A 208 12.40 4.89 9.77
CA VAL A 208 11.13 4.44 10.35
C VAL A 208 9.99 4.84 9.45
N VAL A 209 9.17 3.87 9.05
CA VAL A 209 7.96 4.11 8.27
C VAL A 209 6.74 3.84 9.14
N ALA A 210 5.87 4.84 9.28
CA ALA A 210 4.58 4.72 9.93
C ALA A 210 3.47 4.92 8.90
N SER A 211 2.55 3.97 8.79
CA SER A 211 1.51 4.02 7.77
C SER A 211 0.12 3.64 8.27
N VAL A 212 -0.88 4.29 7.68
CA VAL A 212 -2.32 4.10 7.87
C VAL A 212 -2.94 4.22 6.48
N GLY A 213 -3.66 3.21 6.02
CA GLY A 213 -4.18 3.14 4.66
C GLY A 213 -3.25 2.40 3.70
N ASP A 214 -3.38 2.67 2.42
CA ASP A 214 -2.82 1.90 1.29
C ASP A 214 -1.76 2.64 0.47
N CYS A 215 -1.38 3.87 0.85
CA CYS A 215 -0.14 4.49 0.38
C CYS A 215 1.07 3.57 0.65
N ARG A 216 2.03 3.53 -0.27
CA ARG A 216 3.13 2.56 -0.28
C ARG A 216 4.48 3.25 -0.12
N ALA A 217 5.31 2.76 0.80
CA ALA A 217 6.72 3.11 0.92
C ALA A 217 7.61 1.98 0.42
N ILE A 218 8.54 2.29 -0.48
CA ILE A 218 9.40 1.30 -1.17
C ILE A 218 10.84 1.78 -1.12
N LEU A 219 11.73 0.92 -0.62
CA LEU A 219 13.17 1.14 -0.65
C LEU A 219 13.78 0.46 -1.87
N CYS A 220 14.66 1.14 -2.58
CA CYS A 220 15.51 0.50 -3.59
C CYS A 220 16.82 0.06 -2.94
N GLY A 221 17.01 -1.24 -2.76
CA GLY A 221 18.28 -1.76 -2.25
C GLY A 221 19.37 -1.74 -3.33
N ALA A 222 20.54 -1.21 -2.99
CA ALA A 222 21.66 -0.98 -3.89
C ALA A 222 22.89 -1.86 -3.59
N ASP A 223 22.95 -2.50 -2.41
CA ASP A 223 23.99 -3.46 -2.05
C ASP A 223 23.40 -4.83 -1.76
N GLY A 224 24.00 -5.90 -2.30
CA GLY A 224 23.54 -7.29 -2.18
C GLY A 224 22.19 -7.62 -2.86
N SER A 225 21.26 -6.68 -2.96
CA SER A 225 19.91 -6.86 -3.52
C SER A 225 19.79 -6.42 -4.99
N GLY A 226 20.85 -5.94 -5.62
CA GLY A 226 20.90 -5.70 -7.08
C GLY A 226 19.84 -4.75 -7.64
N GLY A 227 19.32 -3.80 -6.86
CA GLY A 227 18.24 -2.90 -7.31
C GLY A 227 16.82 -3.46 -7.11
N LEU A 228 16.63 -4.49 -6.29
CA LEU A 228 15.29 -4.98 -5.97
C LEU A 228 14.49 -3.99 -5.11
N ALA A 229 13.19 -3.94 -5.37
CA ALA A 229 12.22 -3.21 -4.56
C ALA A 229 11.98 -3.92 -3.23
N VAL A 230 12.12 -3.19 -2.12
CA VAL A 230 11.83 -3.68 -0.79
C VAL A 230 10.69 -2.85 -0.19
N PRO A 231 9.45 -3.38 -0.13
CA PRO A 231 8.35 -2.66 0.48
C PRO A 231 8.57 -2.51 1.99
N LEU A 232 8.21 -1.35 2.53
CA LEU A 232 8.40 -0.98 3.93
C LEU A 232 7.09 -0.93 4.72
N ASN A 233 5.96 -1.21 4.08
CA ASN A 233 4.65 -1.31 4.70
C ASN A 233 3.71 -2.22 3.90
N THR A 234 2.68 -2.74 4.56
CA THR A 234 1.61 -3.51 3.91
C THR A 234 0.38 -2.61 3.73
N PRO A 235 -0.31 -2.62 2.57
CA PRO A 235 -1.50 -1.80 2.39
C PRO A 235 -2.61 -2.22 3.37
N HIS A 236 -3.22 -1.25 4.03
CA HIS A 236 -4.36 -1.47 4.92
C HIS A 236 -5.66 -1.52 4.11
N HIS A 237 -5.92 -2.67 3.51
CA HIS A 237 -7.01 -2.89 2.57
C HIS A 237 -7.86 -4.11 2.98
N PRO A 238 -9.19 -4.13 2.75
CA PRO A 238 -10.07 -5.27 3.08
C PRO A 238 -9.64 -6.63 2.51
N GLY A 239 -8.91 -6.62 1.39
CA GLY A 239 -8.33 -7.82 0.79
C GLY A 239 -7.20 -8.45 1.60
N VAL A 240 -6.61 -7.74 2.57
CA VAL A 240 -5.57 -8.27 3.45
C VAL A 240 -6.21 -9.03 4.61
N CYS A 241 -5.96 -10.34 4.69
CA CYS A 241 -6.59 -11.24 5.67
C CYS A 241 -6.46 -10.75 7.12
N ALA A 242 -5.26 -10.32 7.54
CA ALA A 242 -5.03 -9.84 8.90
C ALA A 242 -5.89 -8.61 9.25
N GLU A 243 -6.00 -7.64 8.33
CA GLU A 243 -6.82 -6.44 8.51
C GLU A 243 -8.32 -6.77 8.47
N ARG A 244 -8.72 -7.66 7.57
CA ARG A 244 -10.10 -8.15 7.49
C ARG A 244 -10.53 -8.79 8.80
N GLU A 245 -9.74 -9.72 9.33
CA GLU A 245 -10.02 -10.37 10.61
C GLU A 245 -10.05 -9.37 11.76
N ARG A 246 -9.12 -8.40 11.80
CA ARG A 246 -9.10 -7.34 12.81
C ARG A 246 -10.41 -6.57 12.84
N LEU A 247 -10.90 -6.13 11.67
CA LEU A 247 -12.16 -5.39 11.55
C LEU A 247 -13.40 -6.26 11.87
N GLN A 248 -13.40 -7.54 11.49
CA GLN A 248 -14.50 -8.46 11.82
C GLN A 248 -14.67 -8.66 13.32
N ARG A 249 -13.57 -8.68 14.09
CA ARG A 249 -13.62 -8.73 15.56
C ARG A 249 -14.35 -7.53 16.17
N HIS A 250 -14.29 -6.38 15.50
CA HIS A 250 -15.00 -5.15 15.88
C HIS A 250 -16.40 -5.02 15.22
N GLY A 251 -16.94 -6.12 14.69
CA GLY A 251 -18.28 -6.15 14.10
C GLY A 251 -18.38 -5.51 12.71
N ALA A 252 -17.26 -5.26 12.04
CA ALA A 252 -17.29 -4.77 10.67
C ALA A 252 -17.75 -5.86 9.69
N PHE A 253 -18.50 -5.46 8.66
CA PHE A 253 -18.80 -6.29 7.51
C PHE A 253 -18.19 -5.68 6.24
N PHE A 254 -18.04 -6.51 5.21
CA PHE A 254 -17.45 -6.11 3.93
C PHE A 254 -18.45 -6.35 2.80
N SER A 255 -18.51 -5.41 1.86
CA SER A 255 -19.32 -5.53 0.65
C SER A 255 -18.47 -5.15 -0.56
N ARG A 256 -18.66 -5.85 -1.67
CA ARG A 256 -18.10 -5.45 -2.96
C ARG A 256 -19.02 -4.46 -3.65
N ASP A 257 -18.45 -3.42 -4.25
CA ASP A 257 -19.21 -2.52 -5.11
C ASP A 257 -19.35 -3.08 -6.54
N SER A 258 -20.04 -2.34 -7.42
CA SER A 258 -20.28 -2.76 -8.81
C SER A 258 -19.01 -2.81 -9.66
N PHE A 259 -17.90 -2.24 -9.18
CA PHE A 259 -16.59 -2.26 -9.82
C PHE A 259 -15.70 -3.38 -9.25
N GLY A 260 -16.19 -4.13 -8.25
CA GLY A 260 -15.50 -5.27 -7.65
C GLY A 260 -14.65 -4.93 -6.42
N GLU A 261 -14.62 -3.65 -6.04
CA GLU A 261 -13.82 -3.11 -4.95
C GLU A 261 -14.43 -3.48 -3.59
N GLU A 262 -13.62 -3.98 -2.65
CA GLU A 262 -14.11 -4.37 -1.33
C GLU A 262 -14.11 -3.18 -0.38
N ARG A 263 -15.26 -2.90 0.24
CA ARG A 263 -15.42 -1.77 1.15
C ARG A 263 -15.82 -2.23 2.55
N ALA A 264 -15.07 -1.76 3.54
CA ALA A 264 -15.43 -1.88 4.95
C ALA A 264 -16.70 -1.07 5.24
N MET A 265 -17.66 -1.69 5.93
CA MET A 265 -18.98 -1.12 6.24
C MET A 265 -19.74 -0.66 4.99
N ALA A 266 -19.43 -1.21 3.81
CA ALA A 266 -19.91 -0.74 2.50
C ALA A 266 -19.62 0.75 2.22
N ARG A 267 -18.56 1.32 2.82
CA ARG A 267 -18.25 2.74 2.77
C ARG A 267 -16.81 3.04 2.35
N VAL A 268 -15.83 2.49 3.06
CA VAL A 268 -14.42 2.88 2.93
C VAL A 268 -13.62 1.73 2.34
N ALA A 269 -12.74 2.00 1.36
CA ALA A 269 -11.90 1.00 0.70
C ALA A 269 -10.60 0.69 1.48
N VAL A 270 -10.31 1.45 2.54
CA VAL A 270 -9.20 1.20 3.46
C VAL A 270 -9.68 0.70 4.83
N THR A 271 -8.82 -0.05 5.52
CA THR A 271 -9.11 -0.60 6.87
C THR A 271 -8.52 0.25 7.99
N ARG A 272 -7.67 1.22 7.66
CA ARG A 272 -7.16 2.25 8.57
C ARG A 272 -7.13 3.58 7.85
N ALA A 273 -7.58 4.63 8.53
CA ALA A 273 -7.61 5.98 7.99
C ALA A 273 -7.63 7.01 9.12
N PHE A 274 -7.13 8.20 8.83
CA PHE A 274 -7.54 9.40 9.53
C PHE A 274 -8.95 9.76 9.09
N GLY A 275 -9.72 10.23 10.05
CA GLY A 275 -11.05 10.68 9.78
C GLY A 275 -12.12 9.60 9.72
N ASP A 276 -12.96 9.51 8.68
CA ASP A 276 -13.96 8.44 8.57
C ASP A 276 -14.79 8.15 9.85
N TRP A 277 -15.19 9.21 10.55
CA TRP A 277 -15.79 9.20 11.89
C TRP A 277 -16.90 8.17 12.08
N GLN A 278 -17.68 7.94 11.03
CA GLN A 278 -18.84 7.05 11.04
C GLN A 278 -18.46 5.56 11.07
N VAL A 279 -17.21 5.22 10.74
CA VAL A 279 -16.69 3.85 10.77
C VAL A 279 -15.60 3.59 11.81
N LYS A 280 -15.16 4.62 12.57
CA LYS A 280 -14.19 4.47 13.68
C LYS A 280 -14.58 3.40 14.69
N ARG A 281 -15.86 3.34 15.07
CA ARG A 281 -16.38 2.33 16.02
C ARG A 281 -16.20 0.88 15.54
N PHE A 282 -16.03 0.67 14.24
CA PHE A 282 -15.83 -0.65 13.62
C PHE A 282 -14.35 -0.96 13.33
N GLY A 283 -13.43 -0.13 13.84
CA GLY A 283 -11.98 -0.36 13.76
C GLY A 283 -11.27 0.17 12.53
N VAL A 284 -11.87 1.12 11.80
CA VAL A 284 -11.13 1.96 10.86
C VAL A 284 -10.57 3.16 11.62
N PHE A 285 -9.32 3.10 12.06
CA PHE A 285 -8.74 4.07 12.97
C PHE A 285 -7.31 4.45 12.59
N ALA A 286 -6.80 5.54 13.16
CA ALA A 286 -5.53 6.14 12.78
C ALA A 286 -4.32 5.59 13.57
N GLU A 287 -4.36 4.36 14.07
CA GLU A 287 -3.16 3.73 14.63
C GLU A 287 -2.23 3.24 13.51
N PRO A 288 -1.00 3.79 13.43
CA PRO A 288 -0.07 3.40 12.39
C PRO A 288 0.50 2.00 12.62
N GLU A 289 0.68 1.27 11.54
CA GLU A 289 1.68 0.20 11.48
C GLU A 289 3.06 0.85 11.33
N ILE A 290 4.02 0.45 12.17
CA ILE A 290 5.35 1.04 12.25
C ILE A 290 6.42 -0.01 11.93
N HIS A 291 7.28 0.31 10.97
CA HIS A 291 8.42 -0.53 10.58
C HIS A 291 9.73 0.22 10.77
N HIS A 292 10.72 -0.46 11.35
CA HIS A 292 12.06 0.06 11.57
C HIS A 292 13.05 -0.62 10.63
N ARG A 293 13.99 0.16 10.12
CA ARG A 293 15.14 -0.34 9.37
C ARG A 293 16.36 0.52 9.65
N VAL A 294 17.51 -0.11 9.84
CA VAL A 294 18.79 0.58 9.89
C VAL A 294 19.48 0.35 8.56
N LEU A 295 19.83 1.44 7.87
CA LEU A 295 20.54 1.42 6.61
C LEU A 295 22.02 1.64 6.85
N HIS A 296 22.85 0.76 6.29
CA HIS A 296 24.30 0.83 6.37
C HIS A 296 24.92 1.35 5.08
N GLY A 297 25.62 2.48 5.20
CA GLY A 297 26.36 3.08 4.09
C GLY A 297 25.53 3.27 2.83
N ASP A 298 25.93 2.63 1.73
CA ASP A 298 25.26 2.73 0.43
C ASP A 298 24.40 1.51 0.07
N GLU A 299 23.88 0.79 1.07
CA GLU A 299 22.97 -0.34 0.88
C GLU A 299 21.64 0.03 0.20
N ALA A 300 21.27 1.31 0.20
CA ALA A 300 20.03 1.80 -0.37
C ALA A 300 20.26 3.01 -1.29
N ALA A 301 19.62 2.98 -2.46
CA ALA A 301 19.74 4.05 -3.46
C ALA A 301 18.75 5.19 -3.24
N PHE A 302 17.51 4.86 -2.89
CA PHE A 302 16.47 5.84 -2.59
C PHE A 302 15.31 5.20 -1.83
N LEU A 303 14.50 6.06 -1.24
CA LEU A 303 13.17 5.77 -0.73
C LEU A 303 12.14 6.43 -1.64
N ALA A 304 11.11 5.69 -2.06
CA ALA A 304 9.94 6.23 -2.74
C ALA A 304 8.69 6.04 -1.88
N ILE A 305 7.86 7.06 -1.75
CA ILE A 305 6.53 6.98 -1.14
C ILE A 305 5.51 7.42 -2.18
N VAL A 306 4.49 6.61 -2.41
CA VAL A 306 3.49 6.85 -3.47
C VAL A 306 2.06 6.61 -2.97
N SER A 307 1.09 7.30 -3.55
CA SER A 307 -0.34 7.02 -3.35
C SER A 307 -0.80 5.83 -4.19
N ASP A 308 -2.02 5.34 -3.90
CA ASP A 308 -2.55 4.13 -4.51
C ASP A 308 -2.74 4.29 -6.03
N GLY A 309 -3.00 5.51 -6.52
CA GLY A 309 -3.12 5.81 -7.94
C GLY A 309 -1.85 5.55 -8.74
N VAL A 310 -0.69 5.44 -8.10
CA VAL A 310 0.54 4.94 -8.74
C VAL A 310 0.60 3.41 -8.66
N THR A 311 0.36 2.82 -7.49
CA THR A 311 0.48 1.37 -7.27
C THR A 311 -0.64 0.54 -7.90
N SER A 312 -1.76 1.17 -8.26
CA SER A 312 -2.88 0.54 -8.96
C SER A 312 -2.49 0.11 -10.38
N VAL A 313 -1.48 0.76 -10.97
CA VAL A 313 -1.01 0.50 -12.34
C VAL A 313 0.46 0.10 -12.43
N LEU A 314 1.30 0.44 -11.45
CA LEU A 314 2.71 0.08 -11.41
C LEU A 314 2.99 -0.84 -10.22
N THR A 315 3.69 -1.95 -10.46
CA THR A 315 4.22 -2.82 -9.41
C THR A 315 5.37 -2.14 -8.66
N ASP A 316 5.67 -2.61 -7.44
CA ASP A 316 6.78 -2.07 -6.64
C ASP A 316 8.11 -2.05 -7.40
N GLN A 317 8.40 -3.13 -8.15
CA GLN A 317 9.63 -3.22 -8.94
C GLN A 317 9.62 -2.26 -10.14
N GLU A 318 8.47 -2.08 -10.81
CA GLU A 318 8.35 -1.10 -11.90
C GLU A 318 8.55 0.33 -11.39
N ILE A 319 8.04 0.65 -10.20
CA ILE A 319 8.25 1.96 -9.54
C ILE A 319 9.76 2.20 -9.33
N VAL A 320 10.43 1.25 -8.69
CA VAL A 320 11.88 1.34 -8.42
C VAL A 320 12.67 1.47 -9.72
N ASP A 321 12.36 0.68 -10.75
CA ASP A 321 13.07 0.71 -12.01
C ASP A 321 12.85 2.03 -12.80
N VAL A 322 11.67 2.63 -12.72
CA VAL A 322 11.42 3.96 -13.31
C VAL A 322 12.28 5.03 -12.63
N VAL A 323 12.47 4.96 -11.32
CA VAL A 323 13.29 5.91 -10.55
C VAL A 323 14.78 5.75 -10.88
N LYS A 324 15.30 4.52 -10.99
CA LYS A 324 16.71 4.25 -11.37
C LYS A 324 17.12 4.93 -12.68
N GLY A 325 16.20 5.02 -13.64
CA GLY A 325 16.44 5.65 -14.95
C GLY A 325 16.43 7.18 -14.95
N CYS A 326 16.45 7.84 -13.79
CA CYS A 326 16.32 9.29 -13.66
C CYS A 326 17.56 9.91 -13.02
N ALA A 327 17.95 11.11 -13.49
CA ALA A 327 19.12 11.80 -12.97
C ALA A 327 18.90 12.39 -11.56
N THR A 328 17.67 12.82 -11.25
CA THR A 328 17.35 13.50 -9.99
C THR A 328 16.06 12.95 -9.38
N PRO A 329 15.91 12.97 -8.04
CA PRO A 329 14.67 12.61 -7.37
C PRO A 329 13.44 13.36 -7.89
N GLN A 330 13.57 14.67 -8.19
CA GLN A 330 12.47 15.46 -8.73
C GLN A 330 12.03 14.98 -10.13
N ALA A 331 12.99 14.64 -11.00
CA ALA A 331 12.68 14.05 -12.30
C ALA A 331 12.04 12.66 -12.15
N ALA A 332 12.51 11.87 -11.19
CA ALA A 332 11.96 10.56 -10.89
C ALA A 332 10.50 10.62 -10.41
N ALA A 333 10.18 11.49 -9.46
CA ALA A 333 8.82 11.69 -8.97
C ALA A 333 7.86 12.07 -10.10
N LYS A 334 8.26 13.02 -10.96
CA LYS A 334 7.47 13.39 -12.14
C LYS A 334 7.31 12.22 -13.11
N ARG A 335 8.39 11.48 -13.39
CA ARG A 335 8.34 10.35 -14.32
C ARG A 335 7.45 9.21 -13.82
N LEU A 336 7.38 8.98 -12.51
CA LEU A 336 6.46 8.02 -11.90
C LEU A 336 5.00 8.40 -12.15
N VAL A 337 4.63 9.64 -11.85
CA VAL A 337 3.28 10.15 -12.09
C VAL A 337 2.94 10.10 -13.59
N ASP A 338 3.83 10.57 -14.45
CA ASP A 338 3.65 10.52 -15.91
C ASP A 338 3.52 9.06 -16.42
N ALA A 339 4.23 8.11 -15.80
CA ALA A 339 4.16 6.69 -16.17
C ALA A 339 2.84 6.05 -15.75
N ALA A 340 2.36 6.35 -14.54
CA ALA A 340 1.06 5.89 -14.06
C ALA A 340 -0.08 6.44 -14.94
N GLU A 341 -0.02 7.72 -15.29
CA GLU A 341 -1.01 8.37 -16.17
C GLU A 341 -1.01 7.73 -17.57
N ARG A 342 0.16 7.47 -18.16
CA ARG A 342 0.26 6.79 -19.47
C ARG A 342 -0.26 5.35 -19.45
N LEU A 343 -0.13 4.66 -18.31
CA LEU A 343 -0.68 3.32 -18.13
C LEU A 343 -2.19 3.32 -17.85
N GLY A 344 -2.79 4.50 -17.72
CA GLY A 344 -4.24 4.68 -17.61
C GLY A 344 -4.77 4.68 -16.18
N SER A 345 -3.97 5.11 -15.21
CA SER A 345 -4.48 5.37 -13.86
C SER A 345 -5.62 6.39 -13.90
N ASP A 346 -6.70 6.10 -13.18
CA ASP A 346 -7.91 6.90 -13.10
C ASP A 346 -8.09 7.61 -11.75
N ASP A 347 -7.04 7.62 -10.91
CA ASP A 347 -7.03 8.29 -9.61
C ASP A 347 -6.11 9.51 -9.54
N ASN A 348 -6.08 10.17 -8.38
CA ASN A 348 -5.00 11.06 -8.01
C ASN A 348 -3.71 10.27 -7.86
N MET A 349 -2.60 10.87 -8.28
CA MET A 349 -1.31 10.20 -8.29
C MET A 349 -0.30 11.11 -7.65
N THR A 350 0.33 10.65 -6.58
CA THR A 350 1.35 11.40 -5.85
C THR A 350 2.56 10.53 -5.60
N ALA A 351 3.74 11.11 -5.81
CA ALA A 351 5.02 10.45 -5.59
C ALA A 351 6.00 11.39 -4.89
N GLN A 352 6.66 10.88 -3.86
CA GLN A 352 7.85 11.46 -3.25
C GLN A 352 9.03 10.52 -3.40
N VAL A 353 10.20 11.06 -3.73
CA VAL A 353 11.45 10.30 -3.85
C VAL A 353 12.54 11.00 -3.05
N LEU A 354 13.20 10.27 -2.17
CA LEU A 354 14.33 10.72 -1.37
C LEU A 354 15.60 10.01 -1.80
N ARG A 355 16.64 10.78 -2.12
CA ARG A 355 17.96 10.26 -2.46
C ARG A 355 18.66 9.68 -1.23
N LEU A 356 19.23 8.49 -1.36
CA LEU A 356 20.08 7.84 -0.35
C LEU A 356 21.50 7.60 -0.92
N PRO A 357 22.48 7.20 -0.10
CA PRO A 357 23.89 7.16 -0.52
C PRO A 357 24.18 6.25 -1.72
N GLY A 358 23.35 5.24 -1.97
CA GLY A 358 23.48 4.34 -3.12
C GLY A 358 22.92 4.87 -4.45
N TRP A 359 22.39 6.10 -4.52
CA TRP A 359 21.71 6.63 -5.72
C TRP A 359 22.53 6.54 -7.00
N ASP A 360 23.83 6.83 -6.91
CA ASP A 360 24.72 6.87 -8.08
C ASP A 360 25.28 5.47 -8.45
N ARG A 361 24.87 4.40 -7.74
CA ARG A 361 25.27 3.04 -8.12
C ARG A 361 24.58 2.67 -9.44
N PRO A 362 25.29 2.04 -10.38
CA PRO A 362 24.67 1.51 -11.59
C PRO A 362 23.78 0.33 -11.20
N LEU A 363 22.47 0.50 -11.33
CA LEU A 363 21.47 -0.54 -11.05
C LEU A 363 20.73 -0.91 -12.33
N GLU A 364 20.55 -2.20 -12.56
CA GLU A 364 19.83 -2.71 -13.73
C GLU A 364 18.33 -2.42 -13.63
N ASP A 365 17.72 -2.11 -14.78
CA ASP A 365 16.28 -1.95 -14.93
C ASP A 365 15.66 -3.31 -15.31
N LEU A 366 15.09 -3.99 -14.31
CA LEU A 366 14.61 -5.37 -14.44
C LEU A 366 13.28 -5.47 -15.20
N THR A 367 12.52 -4.37 -15.27
CA THR A 367 11.17 -4.37 -15.84
C THR A 367 11.04 -3.55 -17.14
N ALA A 368 12.15 -3.08 -17.72
CA ALA A 368 12.16 -2.25 -18.92
C ALA A 368 11.35 -2.82 -20.09
N GLU A 369 11.58 -4.11 -20.42
CA GLU A 369 10.89 -4.78 -21.52
C GLU A 369 9.40 -4.96 -21.21
N HIS A 370 9.08 -5.37 -19.98
CA HIS A 370 7.69 -5.55 -19.54
C HIS A 370 6.90 -4.24 -19.63
N ARG A 371 7.45 -3.15 -19.09
CA ARG A 371 6.82 -1.81 -19.16
C ARG A 371 6.60 -1.35 -20.59
N ARG A 372 7.55 -1.60 -21.51
CA ARG A 372 7.41 -1.27 -22.94
C ARG A 372 6.25 -2.02 -23.58
N ARG A 373 6.18 -3.34 -23.37
CA ARG A 373 5.08 -4.18 -23.91
C ARG A 373 3.71 -3.74 -23.40
N ARG A 374 3.63 -3.33 -22.12
CA ARG A 374 2.40 -2.80 -21.51
C ARG A 374 1.98 -1.48 -22.15
N LEU A 375 2.90 -0.53 -22.30
CA LEU A 375 2.64 0.75 -22.95
C LEU A 375 2.18 0.57 -24.41
N ASP A 376 2.88 -0.26 -25.20
CA ASP A 376 2.49 -0.54 -26.59
C ASP A 376 1.07 -1.11 -26.69
N SER A 377 0.68 -1.93 -25.70
CA SER A 377 -0.67 -2.51 -25.64
C SER A 377 -1.72 -1.45 -25.33
N VAL A 378 -1.46 -0.57 -24.36
CA VAL A 378 -2.35 0.55 -24.00
C VAL A 378 -2.53 1.50 -25.18
N GLU A 379 -1.44 1.91 -25.83
CA GLU A 379 -1.47 2.79 -26.99
C GLU A 379 -2.21 2.18 -28.18
N ARG A 380 -2.08 0.87 -28.40
CA ARG A 380 -2.82 0.16 -29.46
C ARG A 380 -4.32 0.18 -29.19
N VAL A 381 -4.74 -0.07 -27.95
CA VAL A 381 -6.15 0.00 -27.56
C VAL A 381 -6.69 1.42 -27.71
N GLN A 382 -5.92 2.44 -27.32
CA GLN A 382 -6.30 3.84 -27.48
C GLN A 382 -6.44 4.23 -28.96
N ARG A 383 -5.51 3.80 -29.83
CA ARG A 383 -5.60 4.02 -31.29
C ARG A 383 -6.85 3.37 -31.90
N LEU A 384 -7.17 2.15 -31.49
CA LEU A 384 -8.38 1.46 -31.97
C LEU A 384 -9.66 2.18 -31.50
N ARG A 385 -9.71 2.63 -30.24
CA ARG A 385 -10.83 3.44 -29.73
C ARG A 385 -10.97 4.77 -30.47
N GLY A 386 -9.86 5.48 -30.71
CA GLY A 386 -9.84 6.72 -31.49
C GLY A 386 -10.32 6.51 -32.93
N SER A 387 -9.90 5.42 -33.58
CA SER A 387 -10.35 5.06 -34.93
C SER A 387 -11.82 4.63 -35.00
N MET A 388 -12.40 4.09 -33.92
CA MET A 388 -13.85 3.80 -33.88
C MET A 388 -14.69 5.07 -33.66
N LEU A 389 -14.14 6.07 -32.97
CA LEU A 389 -14.79 7.37 -32.77
C LEU A 389 -14.70 8.26 -34.02
N VAL A 390 -13.67 8.09 -34.85
CA VAL A 390 -13.57 8.67 -36.20
C VAL A 390 -14.08 7.65 -37.21
N GLY A 391 -15.40 7.47 -37.27
CA GLY A 391 -16.04 6.73 -38.36
C GLY A 391 -15.74 7.37 -39.74
N PRO A 392 -15.88 6.64 -40.85
CA PRO A 392 -15.57 7.11 -42.21
C PRO A 392 -16.62 8.10 -42.76
N HIS A 393 -17.04 9.10 -41.98
CA HIS A 393 -17.99 10.14 -42.37
C HIS A 393 -17.36 11.54 -42.26
N GLY A 394 -16.07 11.66 -42.60
CA GLY A 394 -15.37 12.92 -42.80
C GLY A 394 -15.24 13.32 -44.28
N GLY A 395 -16.24 13.00 -45.12
CA GLY A 395 -16.15 13.22 -46.56
C GLY A 395 -17.49 13.27 -47.32
N SER A 396 -18.60 13.58 -46.65
CA SER A 396 -19.93 13.62 -47.30
C SER A 396 -20.74 14.89 -47.02
N GLN A 397 -20.10 16.00 -46.64
CA GLN A 397 -20.78 17.30 -46.52
C GLN A 397 -21.04 18.00 -47.87
N SER A 398 -20.71 17.39 -49.02
CA SER A 398 -21.03 17.96 -50.35
C SER A 398 -22.08 17.19 -51.15
N ARG A 399 -22.78 16.21 -50.54
CA ARG A 399 -23.82 15.43 -51.24
C ARG A 399 -25.21 15.48 -50.61
N GLU A 400 -25.36 15.86 -49.34
CA GLU A 400 -26.67 15.98 -48.70
C GLU A 400 -27.46 17.22 -49.15
N GLU A 401 -26.78 18.30 -49.59
CA GLU A 401 -27.45 19.49 -50.15
C GLU A 401 -28.03 19.24 -51.56
N ALA A 402 -27.54 18.25 -52.30
CA ALA A 402 -28.06 17.93 -53.63
C ALA A 402 -29.30 17.01 -53.59
N THR A 403 -29.49 16.22 -52.53
CA THR A 403 -30.64 15.32 -52.38
C THR A 403 -31.83 15.97 -51.65
N ALA A 404 -31.60 17.05 -50.89
CA ALA A 404 -32.68 17.81 -50.25
C ALA A 404 -33.54 18.61 -51.27
N ALA A 405 -32.98 18.97 -52.43
CA ALA A 405 -33.72 19.67 -53.49
C ALA A 405 -34.66 18.76 -54.33
N ALA A 406 -34.46 17.44 -54.31
CA ALA A 406 -35.27 16.48 -55.08
C ALA A 406 -36.48 15.93 -54.30
N ALA A 407 -36.48 16.02 -52.97
CA ALA A 407 -37.55 15.51 -52.11
C ALA A 407 -38.73 16.49 -51.95
N ALA A 408 -38.62 17.74 -52.41
CA ALA A 408 -39.68 18.74 -52.32
C ALA A 408 -40.79 18.61 -53.39
N ALA A 409 -40.71 17.62 -54.30
CA ALA A 409 -41.66 17.43 -55.39
C ALA A 409 -42.60 16.21 -55.25
N SER A 410 -42.54 15.46 -54.15
CA SER A 410 -43.41 14.31 -53.92
C SER A 410 -44.14 14.44 -52.58
N GLY A 411 -45.40 14.90 -52.65
CA GLY A 411 -46.26 15.08 -51.49
C GLY A 411 -46.62 13.76 -50.80
N ALA A 412 -45.83 13.37 -49.80
CA ALA A 412 -46.16 12.29 -48.87
C ALA A 412 -46.07 12.79 -47.41
N ARG A 413 -47.15 12.54 -46.66
CA ARG A 413 -47.38 13.04 -45.29
C ARG A 413 -46.38 12.46 -44.28
N LEU A 414 -45.83 13.33 -43.44
CA LEU A 414 -45.02 13.01 -42.26
C LEU A 414 -45.84 12.20 -41.23
N ALA A 415 -45.30 11.06 -40.80
CA ALA A 415 -45.70 10.37 -39.57
C ALA A 415 -44.75 10.78 -38.44
N THR A 416 -45.31 11.09 -37.28
CA THR A 416 -44.63 11.57 -36.06
C THR A 416 -43.62 10.57 -35.46
N PRO A 417 -42.61 11.04 -34.70
CA PRO A 417 -41.49 10.24 -34.20
C PRO A 417 -41.85 9.41 -32.95
N GLU A 418 -42.95 8.65 -32.99
CA GLU A 418 -43.31 7.69 -31.94
C GLU A 418 -43.30 6.22 -32.40
N ARG A 419 -42.93 5.94 -33.67
CA ARG A 419 -42.91 4.58 -34.21
C ARG A 419 -41.55 3.89 -34.30
N LEU A 420 -40.44 4.56 -34.02
CA LEU A 420 -39.11 3.92 -33.98
C LEU A 420 -38.74 3.31 -32.62
N LEU A 421 -39.43 3.69 -31.54
CA LEU A 421 -39.11 3.25 -30.17
C LEU A 421 -39.87 2.00 -29.69
N ARG A 422 -40.56 1.26 -30.57
CA ARG A 422 -41.25 0.01 -30.21
C ARG A 422 -40.62 -1.28 -30.75
N ARG A 423 -39.45 -1.21 -31.40
CA ARG A 423 -38.78 -2.39 -32.00
C ARG A 423 -37.54 -2.88 -31.26
N ILE A 424 -37.15 -2.24 -30.15
CA ILE A 424 -35.99 -2.65 -29.32
C ILE A 424 -36.43 -3.41 -28.05
N PHE A 425 -37.68 -3.28 -27.61
CA PHE A 425 -38.22 -4.04 -26.47
C PHE A 425 -39.44 -4.84 -26.90
N THR A 426 -39.24 -6.02 -27.50
CA THR A 426 -40.16 -7.18 -27.44
C THR A 426 -39.64 -8.30 -28.34
N THR A 427 -38.82 -9.20 -27.81
CA THR A 427 -38.81 -10.64 -28.16
C THR A 427 -37.74 -11.37 -27.35
N HIS A 428 -38.10 -11.90 -26.18
CA HIS A 428 -37.87 -13.29 -25.75
C HIS A 428 -38.39 -13.46 -24.31
N GLN A 429 -39.72 -13.51 -24.19
CA GLN A 429 -40.38 -14.29 -23.14
C GLN A 429 -41.20 -15.38 -23.83
N ARG A 430 -40.82 -16.64 -23.60
CA ARG A 430 -41.78 -17.76 -23.56
C ARG A 430 -41.37 -18.72 -22.44
N PRO A 431 -42.33 -19.42 -21.83
CA PRO A 431 -42.27 -19.87 -20.45
C PRO A 431 -41.67 -21.29 -20.34
N GLN A 432 -40.83 -21.51 -19.34
CA GLN A 432 -40.55 -22.86 -18.85
C GLN A 432 -41.14 -23.04 -17.46
N ARG A 433 -41.86 -24.16 -17.32
CA ARG A 433 -42.60 -24.56 -16.12
C ARG A 433 -41.67 -24.72 -14.92
N ARG A 434 -42.19 -24.28 -13.77
CA ARG A 434 -41.68 -24.50 -12.41
C ARG A 434 -41.42 -25.99 -12.17
N ALA A 435 -40.17 -26.33 -11.83
CA ALA A 435 -39.87 -27.46 -10.96
C ALA A 435 -39.20 -26.87 -9.72
N GLU A 436 -39.89 -26.96 -8.58
CA GLU A 436 -39.40 -26.49 -7.29
C GLU A 436 -38.19 -27.35 -6.87
N ARG A 437 -37.05 -26.71 -6.61
CA ARG A 437 -35.92 -27.30 -5.90
C ARG A 437 -35.92 -26.81 -4.44
N PRO A 438 -35.73 -27.70 -3.45
CA PRO A 438 -35.70 -27.34 -2.03
C PRO A 438 -34.43 -26.52 -1.67
N PRO A 439 -34.40 -25.87 -0.49
CA PRO A 439 -33.33 -24.97 -0.09
C PRO A 439 -31.97 -25.69 -0.01
N ALA A 440 -30.91 -25.03 -0.49
CA ALA A 440 -29.56 -25.54 -0.45
C ALA A 440 -29.03 -25.57 0.99
N ASP A 441 -28.89 -26.79 1.49
CA ASP A 441 -28.29 -27.15 2.75
C ASP A 441 -26.77 -26.87 2.76
N ARG A 442 -26.23 -26.66 3.96
CA ARG A 442 -24.79 -26.47 4.22
C ARG A 442 -23.99 -27.74 3.89
N ALA A 443 -23.60 -28.00 2.63
CA ALA A 443 -22.55 -28.98 2.30
C ALA A 443 -22.10 -28.93 0.83
N SER A 444 -20.98 -28.26 0.53
CA SER A 444 -20.19 -28.53 -0.68
C SER A 444 -18.72 -28.19 -0.51
N ARG A 445 -18.08 -28.73 0.54
CA ARG A 445 -16.65 -29.06 0.45
C ARG A 445 -16.58 -30.45 -0.20
N GLY A 446 -15.90 -30.56 -1.34
CA GLY A 446 -15.60 -31.86 -1.94
C GLY A 446 -14.90 -32.78 -0.93
N PRO A 447 -14.92 -34.12 -1.15
CA PRO A 447 -14.40 -35.07 -0.17
C PRO A 447 -12.92 -34.79 0.09
N ARG A 448 -12.56 -34.60 1.37
CA ARG A 448 -11.16 -34.53 1.82
C ARG A 448 -10.51 -35.89 1.59
N LEU A 449 -9.56 -35.96 0.67
CA LEU A 449 -8.77 -37.17 0.45
C LEU A 449 -7.78 -37.34 1.59
N THR A 450 -7.61 -38.58 2.07
CA THR A 450 -6.57 -38.89 3.05
C THR A 450 -5.19 -38.90 2.40
N VAL A 451 -4.12 -38.71 3.18
CA VAL A 451 -2.73 -38.76 2.68
C VAL A 451 -2.45 -40.07 1.93
N ALA A 452 -3.01 -41.19 2.40
CA ALA A 452 -2.90 -42.49 1.74
C ALA A 452 -3.58 -42.53 0.35
N GLN A 453 -4.76 -41.90 0.21
CA GLN A 453 -5.47 -41.80 -1.07
C GLN A 453 -4.74 -40.88 -2.06
N ILE A 454 -4.10 -39.82 -1.57
CA ILE A 454 -3.27 -38.93 -2.37
C ILE A 454 -2.02 -39.68 -2.87
N GLN A 455 -1.32 -40.38 -1.98
CA GLN A 455 -0.14 -41.20 -2.34
C GLN A 455 -0.48 -42.29 -3.37
N GLN A 456 -1.65 -42.92 -3.28
CA GLN A 456 -2.08 -43.94 -4.23
C GLN A 456 -2.33 -43.36 -5.63
N ARG A 457 -2.96 -42.17 -5.72
CA ARG A 457 -3.19 -41.47 -7.00
C ARG A 457 -1.91 -40.96 -7.65
N VAL A 458 -0.96 -40.47 -6.84
CA VAL A 458 0.35 -40.01 -7.32
C VAL A 458 1.16 -41.17 -7.91
N ARG A 459 1.18 -42.34 -7.24
CA ARG A 459 1.86 -43.54 -7.75
C ARG A 459 1.24 -44.06 -9.05
N ALA A 460 -0.09 -44.04 -9.17
CA ALA A 460 -0.79 -44.45 -10.39
C ALA A 460 -0.48 -43.54 -11.59
N SER A 461 0.00 -42.32 -11.34
CA SER A 461 0.36 -41.33 -12.34
C SER A 461 1.86 -41.34 -12.71
N GLY A 462 2.65 -42.27 -12.17
CA GLY A 462 4.08 -42.43 -12.49
C GLY A 462 5.03 -41.51 -11.69
N TYR A 463 4.53 -40.85 -10.64
CA TYR A 463 5.32 -39.92 -9.81
C TYR A 463 5.52 -40.46 -8.38
N ARG A 464 6.56 -39.97 -7.70
CA ARG A 464 6.80 -40.26 -6.27
C ARG A 464 6.55 -39.01 -5.42
N LEU A 465 5.87 -39.19 -4.29
CA LEU A 465 5.60 -38.14 -3.30
C LEU A 465 6.56 -38.30 -2.11
N THR A 466 7.29 -37.25 -1.75
CA THR A 466 8.13 -37.21 -0.54
C THR A 466 7.66 -36.07 0.37
N LEU A 467 7.50 -36.37 1.66
CA LEU A 467 7.13 -35.41 2.71
C LEU A 467 8.36 -35.11 3.56
N VAL A 468 8.73 -33.83 3.69
CA VAL A 468 9.82 -33.39 4.56
C VAL A 468 9.27 -32.41 5.59
N ALA A 469 9.65 -32.57 6.86
CA ALA A 469 9.33 -31.68 7.97
C ALA A 469 10.64 -31.08 8.51
N GLU A 470 10.70 -29.76 8.68
CA GLU A 470 11.86 -29.09 9.27
C GLU A 470 11.56 -28.52 10.67
N PRO A 471 12.48 -28.64 11.66
CA PRO A 471 12.34 -27.99 12.95
C PRO A 471 12.78 -26.52 12.89
N GLY A 472 11.98 -25.60 13.44
CA GLY A 472 12.34 -24.20 13.63
C GLY A 472 13.04 -23.94 14.96
N ASP A 473 14.01 -23.02 14.96
CA ASP A 473 14.90 -22.68 16.09
C ASP A 473 14.16 -22.21 17.36
N LEU A 474 14.48 -22.83 18.50
CA LEU A 474 14.13 -22.36 19.85
C LEU A 474 15.36 -22.56 20.77
N GLU A 475 15.87 -21.45 21.33
CA GLU A 475 16.91 -21.47 22.37
C GLU A 475 16.37 -22.07 23.67
N LEU A 476 17.09 -23.05 24.23
CA LEU A 476 16.75 -23.71 25.49
C LEU A 476 17.49 -23.04 26.67
N GLY A 477 16.75 -22.33 27.51
CA GLY A 477 17.17 -22.01 28.88
C GLY A 477 16.84 -23.19 29.81
N SER A 478 17.84 -23.67 30.54
CA SER A 478 17.74 -24.76 31.50
C SER A 478 17.12 -24.28 32.82
N ASP A 479 15.97 -24.82 33.21
CA ASP A 479 15.56 -24.91 34.61
C ASP A 479 15.01 -26.32 34.89
N GLU A 480 15.79 -27.07 35.66
CA GLU A 480 15.39 -28.32 36.30
C GLU A 480 14.55 -27.99 37.53
N ASP A 481 13.23 -28.12 37.43
CA ASP A 481 12.33 -28.64 38.48
C ASP A 481 10.90 -28.17 38.23
N SER A 482 10.10 -29.04 37.61
CA SER A 482 8.69 -29.29 37.99
C SER A 482 8.05 -30.20 36.94
N GLY A 483 7.62 -31.38 37.39
CA GLY A 483 6.85 -32.32 36.58
C GLY A 483 5.53 -31.69 36.13
N SER A 484 5.48 -31.25 34.88
CA SER A 484 4.26 -30.88 34.17
C SER A 484 4.38 -31.30 32.70
N VAL A 485 3.31 -31.92 32.19
CA VAL A 485 3.21 -32.44 30.82
C VAL A 485 3.29 -31.26 29.84
N MET A 486 4.35 -31.19 29.03
CA MET A 486 4.50 -30.17 27.99
C MET A 486 3.59 -30.48 26.79
N SER A 487 2.68 -29.56 26.46
CA SER A 487 1.95 -29.54 25.18
C SER A 487 2.83 -28.92 24.10
N VAL A 488 3.08 -29.65 23.00
CA VAL A 488 3.78 -29.16 21.80
C VAL A 488 2.79 -28.35 20.95
N PRO A 489 3.10 -27.12 20.48
CA PRO A 489 2.21 -26.41 19.57
C PRO A 489 2.26 -26.99 18.14
N GLU A 490 1.09 -27.24 17.57
CA GLU A 490 0.85 -27.63 16.19
C GLU A 490 1.14 -26.46 15.21
N VAL A 491 2.33 -26.41 14.60
CA VAL A 491 2.48 -26.02 13.18
C VAL A 491 3.74 -26.71 12.62
N MET A 492 3.59 -27.83 11.92
CA MET A 492 4.66 -28.39 11.07
C MET A 492 4.50 -27.82 9.66
N ARG A 493 5.55 -27.16 9.14
CA ARG A 493 5.64 -26.82 7.71
C ARG A 493 5.99 -28.10 6.94
N MET A 494 5.07 -28.59 6.11
CA MET A 494 5.30 -29.77 5.26
C MET A 494 5.57 -29.31 3.82
N THR A 495 6.75 -29.64 3.30
CA THR A 495 7.10 -29.37 1.90
C THR A 495 6.88 -30.64 1.08
N LEU A 496 6.20 -30.51 -0.06
CA LEU A 496 5.83 -31.64 -0.92
C LEU A 496 6.61 -31.58 -2.23
N SER A 497 7.46 -32.56 -2.48
CA SER A 497 8.26 -32.66 -3.71
C SER A 497 7.79 -33.82 -4.57
N VAL A 498 7.58 -33.57 -5.87
CA VAL A 498 7.17 -34.56 -6.86
C VAL A 498 8.36 -34.88 -7.76
N LEU A 499 8.88 -36.11 -7.68
CA LEU A 499 10.00 -36.58 -8.51
C LEU A 499 9.48 -37.56 -9.58
N GLY A 500 9.88 -37.35 -10.84
CA GLY A 500 9.51 -38.21 -11.96
C GLY A 500 10.28 -39.54 -11.93
N ILE A 501 9.58 -40.66 -12.11
CA ILE A 501 10.21 -41.99 -12.13
C ILE A 501 10.49 -42.36 -13.58
N GLY A 502 11.76 -42.38 -14.00
CA GLY A 502 12.15 -42.86 -15.32
C GLY A 502 11.84 -44.35 -15.51
N GLY A 503 11.01 -44.68 -16.50
CA GLY A 503 10.68 -46.07 -16.89
C GLY A 503 9.74 -46.15 -18.11
N PRO A 504 9.73 -47.24 -18.90
CA PRO A 504 9.90 -47.16 -20.36
C PRO A 504 8.61 -47.17 -21.22
N SER A 505 8.77 -46.61 -22.42
CA SER A 505 8.13 -46.98 -23.70
C SER A 505 6.68 -46.52 -23.98
N ALA A 506 6.55 -45.50 -24.84
CA ALA A 506 5.98 -45.65 -26.20
C ALA A 506 6.04 -44.31 -26.98
N ALA A 507 7.16 -43.98 -27.60
CA ALA A 507 7.23 -42.91 -28.61
C ALA A 507 8.35 -43.19 -29.62
N SER A 508 8.05 -42.92 -30.88
CA SER A 508 8.78 -43.28 -32.11
C SER A 508 10.20 -42.71 -32.22
N ASP A 509 11.03 -43.42 -32.97
CA ASP A 509 12.48 -43.29 -33.26
C ASP A 509 13.03 -41.93 -33.80
N ARG A 510 12.45 -40.77 -33.47
CA ARG A 510 13.00 -39.46 -33.91
C ARG A 510 13.69 -38.62 -32.84
N ASP A 511 13.57 -38.94 -31.55
CA ASP A 511 14.17 -38.15 -30.46
C ASP A 511 15.38 -38.82 -29.79
N ARG A 512 16.10 -39.69 -30.52
CA ARG A 512 17.20 -40.51 -29.98
C ARG A 512 18.55 -39.81 -29.83
N ALA A 513 18.59 -38.48 -29.82
CA ALA A 513 19.82 -37.73 -29.62
C ALA A 513 19.59 -36.64 -28.57
N LEU A 514 19.55 -37.03 -27.29
CA LEU A 514 19.74 -36.21 -26.07
C LEU A 514 19.37 -37.06 -24.83
N THR A 515 20.10 -38.15 -24.58
CA THR A 515 20.00 -38.89 -23.31
C THR A 515 21.39 -39.24 -22.79
N ARG A 516 21.99 -38.28 -22.11
CA ARG A 516 22.95 -38.50 -21.03
C ARG A 516 23.02 -37.20 -20.22
N GLU A 517 22.84 -37.34 -18.91
CA GLU A 517 22.79 -36.31 -17.86
C GLU A 517 21.43 -35.63 -17.65
N GLN A 518 20.60 -36.23 -16.79
CA GLN A 518 19.65 -35.51 -15.92
C GLN A 518 19.34 -36.38 -14.70
N GLU A 519 20.15 -36.25 -13.66
CA GLU A 519 19.84 -36.68 -12.30
C GLU A 519 19.09 -35.54 -11.58
N ASP A 520 18.05 -35.89 -10.81
CA ASP A 520 17.37 -35.13 -9.74
C ASP A 520 17.26 -33.60 -9.90
N THR A 521 16.67 -33.13 -11.01
CA THR A 521 16.32 -31.71 -11.18
C THR A 521 14.87 -31.44 -10.74
N PRO A 522 14.59 -30.41 -9.92
CA PRO A 522 13.22 -29.98 -9.62
C PRO A 522 12.48 -29.57 -10.91
N LEU A 523 11.22 -29.99 -11.04
CA LEU A 523 10.36 -29.57 -12.16
C LEU A 523 10.15 -28.05 -12.13
N SER A 524 10.08 -27.43 -13.30
CA SER A 524 9.71 -26.02 -13.38
C SER A 524 8.28 -25.77 -12.86
N LEU A 525 7.96 -24.55 -12.44
CA LEU A 525 6.61 -24.17 -11.97
C LEU A 525 5.50 -24.55 -12.97
N GLN A 526 5.78 -24.46 -14.26
CA GLN A 526 4.83 -24.77 -15.33
C GLN A 526 4.62 -26.28 -15.52
N GLU A 527 5.66 -27.08 -15.26
CA GLU A 527 5.59 -28.55 -15.26
C GLU A 527 4.94 -29.09 -13.99
N THR A 528 5.17 -28.41 -12.87
CA THR A 528 4.56 -28.69 -11.57
C THR A 528 3.04 -28.48 -11.62
N ASP A 529 2.56 -27.35 -12.18
CA ASP A 529 1.11 -27.09 -12.36
C ASP A 529 0.43 -28.13 -13.28
N LYS A 530 1.12 -28.60 -14.33
CA LYS A 530 0.62 -29.69 -15.19
C LYS A 530 0.50 -31.01 -14.44
N ALA A 531 1.49 -31.36 -13.62
CA ALA A 531 1.47 -32.59 -12.81
C ALA A 531 0.33 -32.56 -11.78
N TRP A 532 0.10 -31.41 -11.14
CA TRP A 532 -1.00 -31.23 -10.17
C TRP A 532 -2.40 -31.41 -10.78
N ARG A 533 -2.60 -30.86 -11.98
CA ARG A 533 -3.87 -31.03 -12.73
C ARG A 533 -4.12 -32.48 -13.13
N LEU A 534 -3.08 -33.23 -13.49
CA LEU A 534 -3.17 -34.66 -13.82
C LEU A 534 -3.61 -35.52 -12.61
N ILE A 535 -3.27 -35.10 -11.38
CA ILE A 535 -3.65 -35.78 -10.13
C ILE A 535 -5.01 -35.29 -9.59
N GLY A 536 -5.62 -34.29 -10.25
CA GLY A 536 -6.94 -33.77 -9.91
C GLY A 536 -6.98 -32.89 -8.67
N LEU A 537 -5.87 -32.23 -8.33
CA LEU A 537 -5.77 -31.28 -7.23
C LEU A 537 -5.45 -29.88 -7.79
N HIS A 538 -6.19 -28.86 -7.34
CA HIS A 538 -5.95 -27.46 -7.71
C HIS A 538 -5.05 -26.80 -6.66
N VAL A 539 -4.01 -26.09 -7.12
CA VAL A 539 -3.17 -25.23 -6.26
C VAL A 539 -3.98 -23.97 -5.93
N ILE A 540 -4.12 -23.65 -4.64
CA ILE A 540 -4.94 -22.52 -4.17
C ILE A 540 -4.08 -21.27 -3.91
N GLU A 541 -2.76 -21.38 -3.76
CA GLU A 541 -1.82 -20.25 -3.66
C GLU A 541 -0.37 -20.74 -3.89
N ALA A 542 0.49 -19.89 -4.45
CA ALA A 542 1.90 -20.17 -4.79
C ALA A 542 2.87 -19.62 -3.74
#